data_AF-A0A6G2QI19-F1
#
_entry.id   AF-A0A6G2QI19-F1
#
_cell.length_a   1.000
_cell.length_b   1.000
_cell.length_c   1.000
_cell.angle_alpha   90.00
_cell.angle_beta   90.00
_cell.angle_gamma   90.00
#
_symmetry.space_group_name_H-M   'P 1'
#
loop_
_entity.id
_entity.type
_entity.pdbx_description
1 polymer ?
#
loop_
_entity_poly.entity_id
_entity_poly.type
_entity_poly.pdbx_seq_one_letter_code
_entity_poly.pdbx_strand_id
1 'polypeptide(L)'
;MTSSVRVLVATAVPVERDAVARAFPGPVRETVRPSVTVHEVTGGPDLLAAGVGPALAAASTAGALTAAALDGRPYGLVVSAGIAGGFPPHAPLGSLVVADEITAADLGAETADGFLPVTDLGFGTVTHRPPAALVRAAAAAAG
;
A
#
# COMPACT_ATOMS: atom_id res chain seq x y z
N MET A 1 21.71 -14.72 11.86
CA MET A 1 20.57 -13.87 12.26
C MET A 1 19.88 -13.42 11.00
N THR A 2 18.69 -13.94 10.70
CA THR A 2 17.87 -13.34 9.64
C THR A 2 17.42 -11.99 10.16
N SER A 3 17.93 -10.91 9.57
CA SER A 3 17.43 -9.56 9.82
C SER A 3 15.91 -9.57 9.68
N SER A 4 15.17 -9.06 10.67
CA SER A 4 13.72 -8.95 10.56
C SER A 4 13.39 -8.05 9.37
N VAL A 5 12.50 -8.49 8.48
CA VAL A 5 12.05 -7.69 7.35
C VAL A 5 11.41 -6.41 7.87
N ARG A 6 11.92 -5.25 7.45
CA ARG A 6 11.31 -3.95 7.76
C ARG A 6 10.12 -3.73 6.83
N VAL A 7 8.96 -3.45 7.42
CA VAL A 7 7.68 -3.32 6.71
C VAL A 7 7.20 -1.87 6.78
N LEU A 8 6.75 -1.34 5.65
CA LEU A 8 6.01 -0.09 5.56
C LEU A 8 4.54 -0.38 5.31
N VAL A 9 3.63 0.18 6.10
CA VAL A 9 2.19 0.16 5.81
C VAL A 9 1.76 1.55 5.32
N ALA A 10 1.30 1.60 4.08
CA ALA A 10 0.74 2.79 3.45
C ALA A 10 -0.78 2.74 3.52
N THR A 11 -1.37 3.77 4.11
CA THR A 11 -2.83 3.95 4.21
C THR A 11 -3.28 5.20 3.45
N ALA A 12 -4.56 5.32 3.10
CA ALA A 12 -5.01 6.49 2.34
C ALA A 12 -5.10 7.73 3.23
N VAL A 13 -5.59 7.57 4.46
CA VAL A 13 -5.90 8.67 5.37
C VAL A 13 -5.33 8.47 6.79
N PRO A 14 -5.07 9.55 7.56
CA PRO A 14 -4.50 9.44 8.91
C PRO A 14 -5.30 8.56 9.87
N VAL A 15 -6.64 8.55 9.78
CA VAL A 15 -7.47 7.71 10.66
C VAL A 15 -7.25 6.20 10.44
N GLU A 16 -6.96 5.79 9.20
CA GLU A 16 -6.60 4.41 8.88
C GLU A 16 -5.20 4.08 9.42
N ARG A 17 -4.21 4.95 9.17
CA ARG A 17 -2.86 4.84 9.76
C ARG A 17 -2.91 4.66 11.27
N ASP A 18 -3.70 5.49 11.94
CA ASP A 18 -3.81 5.50 13.39
C ASP A 18 -4.55 4.25 13.90
N ALA A 19 -5.51 3.72 13.13
CA ALA A 19 -6.14 2.44 13.43
C ALA A 19 -5.13 1.29 13.37
N VAL A 20 -4.26 1.27 12.36
CA VAL A 20 -3.15 0.30 12.29
C VAL A 20 -2.19 0.48 13.46
N ALA A 21 -1.80 1.72 13.78
CA ALA A 21 -0.90 2.00 14.90
C ALA A 21 -1.42 1.45 16.24
N ARG A 22 -2.73 1.57 16.50
CA ARG A 22 -3.37 1.04 17.73
C ARG A 22 -3.32 -0.48 17.86
N ALA A 23 -3.07 -1.22 16.78
CA ALA A 23 -2.90 -2.67 16.84
C ALA A 23 -1.53 -3.11 17.41
N PHE A 24 -0.59 -2.16 17.57
CA PHE A 24 0.75 -2.44 18.06
C PHE A 24 0.99 -1.77 19.42
N PRO A 25 1.64 -2.46 20.38
CA PRO A 25 1.82 -1.96 21.74
C PRO A 25 2.98 -0.95 21.89
N GLY A 26 3.82 -0.81 20.87
CA GLY A 26 5.02 0.01 20.93
C GLY A 26 4.76 1.50 20.82
N PRO A 27 5.60 2.35 21.45
CA PRO A 27 5.52 3.79 21.24
C PRO A 27 5.75 4.15 19.77
N VAL A 28 5.02 5.17 19.32
CA VAL A 28 5.09 5.71 17.95
C VAL A 28 5.97 6.95 17.95
N ARG A 29 6.98 6.98 17.06
CA ARG A 29 7.84 8.14 16.83
C ARG A 29 7.56 8.72 15.45
N GLU A 30 7.17 9.98 15.41
CA GLU A 30 7.01 10.68 14.15
C GLU A 30 8.34 11.11 13.57
N THR A 31 8.50 10.90 12.28
CA THR A 31 9.70 11.23 11.53
C THR A 31 9.30 11.95 10.26
N VAL A 32 9.61 13.24 10.19
CA VAL A 32 9.37 14.06 9.00
C VAL A 32 10.37 13.71 7.91
N ARG A 33 9.88 13.50 6.70
CA ARG A 33 10.65 13.36 5.46
C ARG A 33 10.20 14.44 4.46
N PRO A 34 11.03 14.78 3.44
CA PRO A 34 10.74 15.86 2.49
C PRO A 34 9.41 15.80 1.73
N SER A 35 8.62 14.73 1.84
CA SER A 35 7.32 14.58 1.17
C SER A 35 6.26 13.84 1.99
N VAL A 36 6.59 13.36 3.19
CA VAL A 36 5.69 12.51 4.00
C VAL A 36 6.17 12.44 5.44
N THR A 37 5.25 12.31 6.39
CA THR A 37 5.57 11.95 7.77
C THR A 37 5.41 10.44 7.94
N VAL A 38 6.46 9.79 8.42
CA VAL A 38 6.46 8.36 8.75
C VAL A 38 6.33 8.20 10.26
N HIS A 39 5.41 7.34 10.68
CA HIS A 39 5.19 6.95 12.07
C HIS A 39 5.92 5.64 12.30
N GLU A 40 7.01 5.69 13.05
CA GLU A 40 7.81 4.50 13.37
C GLU A 40 7.29 3.86 14.66
N VAL A 41 6.77 2.64 14.55
CA VAL A 41 6.25 1.90 15.71
C VAL A 41 7.35 1.00 16.26
N THR A 42 7.71 1.18 17.54
CA THR A 42 8.75 0.35 18.15
C THR A 42 8.31 -1.11 18.22
N GLY A 43 9.06 -2.02 17.58
CA GLY A 43 8.69 -3.43 17.48
C GLY A 43 7.52 -3.72 16.52
N GLY A 44 7.11 -2.74 15.72
CA GLY A 44 6.07 -2.87 14.71
C GLY A 44 6.54 -2.39 13.33
N PRO A 45 5.61 -2.25 12.37
CA PRO A 45 5.89 -1.65 11.07
C PRO A 45 6.03 -0.13 11.18
N ASP A 46 6.62 0.47 10.15
CA ASP A 46 6.50 1.91 9.95
C ASP A 46 5.21 2.20 9.17
N LEU A 47 4.59 3.34 9.45
CA LEU A 47 3.27 3.67 8.93
C LEU A 47 3.30 5.04 8.27
N LEU A 48 2.54 5.21 7.18
CA LEU A 48 2.29 6.53 6.61
C LEU A 48 0.85 6.65 6.12
N ALA A 49 0.34 7.88 6.14
CA ALA A 49 -0.85 8.27 5.38
C ALA A 49 -0.36 8.79 4.02
N ALA A 50 -0.52 7.96 2.99
CA ALA A 50 0.00 8.20 1.65
C ALA A 50 -0.79 9.29 0.91
N GLY A 51 -2.05 9.49 1.30
CA GLY A 51 -2.99 10.41 0.68
C GLY A 51 -4.01 9.70 -0.21
N VAL A 52 -5.11 10.40 -0.51
CA VAL A 52 -6.18 9.91 -1.38
C VAL A 52 -5.86 10.26 -2.83
N GLY A 53 -5.95 9.26 -3.71
CA GLY A 53 -5.67 9.39 -5.13
C GLY A 53 -4.26 8.91 -5.51
N PRO A 54 -4.09 8.38 -6.74
CA PRO A 54 -2.88 7.65 -7.14
C PRO A 54 -1.62 8.50 -7.13
N ALA A 55 -1.70 9.77 -7.56
CA ALA A 55 -0.53 10.64 -7.65
C ALA A 55 0.10 10.96 -6.28
N LEU A 56 -0.73 11.37 -5.32
CA LEU A 56 -0.26 11.68 -3.96
C LEU A 56 0.22 10.42 -3.25
N ALA A 57 -0.54 9.32 -3.34
CA ALA A 57 -0.15 8.04 -2.76
C ALA A 57 1.20 7.53 -3.30
N ALA A 58 1.41 7.63 -4.62
CA ALA A 58 2.67 7.25 -5.26
C ALA A 58 3.83 8.16 -4.80
N ALA A 59 3.66 9.49 -4.82
CA ALA A 59 4.70 10.43 -4.42
C ALA A 59 5.12 10.26 -2.95
N SER A 60 4.15 10.16 -2.04
CA SER A 60 4.39 9.95 -0.60
C SER A 60 5.11 8.62 -0.34
N THR A 61 4.64 7.54 -0.96
CA THR A 61 5.25 6.21 -0.80
C THR A 61 6.66 6.18 -1.37
N ALA A 62 6.87 6.70 -2.59
CA ALA A 62 8.19 6.79 -3.21
C ALA A 62 9.16 7.62 -2.37
N GLY A 63 8.71 8.74 -1.79
CA GLY A 63 9.50 9.55 -0.87
C GLY A 63 9.95 8.78 0.37
N ALA A 64 9.04 8.03 1.01
CA ALA A 64 9.39 7.18 2.16
C ALA A 64 10.38 6.07 1.80
N LEU A 65 10.16 5.37 0.68
CA LEU A 65 11.04 4.30 0.20
C LEU A 65 12.45 4.82 -0.12
N THR A 66 12.52 5.96 -0.82
CA THR A 66 13.78 6.60 -1.19
C THR A 66 14.55 7.04 0.05
N ALA A 67 13.90 7.72 1.00
CA ALA A 67 14.53 8.13 2.25
C ALA A 67 15.06 6.93 3.05
N ALA A 68 14.28 5.85 3.15
CA ALA A 68 14.71 4.63 3.84
C ALA A 68 15.92 3.95 3.17
N ALA A 69 15.96 3.94 1.84
CA ALA A 69 17.11 3.42 1.09
C ALA A 69 18.37 4.28 1.31
N LEU A 70 18.24 5.60 1.27
CA LEU A 70 19.34 6.55 1.54
C LEU A 70 19.84 6.45 2.99
N ASP A 71 18.96 6.16 3.94
CA ASP A 71 19.30 5.89 5.34
C ASP A 71 19.98 4.51 5.55
N GLY A 72 20.19 3.72 4.48
CA GLY A 72 20.76 2.37 4.56
C GLY A 72 19.84 1.33 5.22
N ARG A 73 18.54 1.64 5.36
CA ARG A 73 17.52 0.80 6.02
C ARG A 73 16.31 0.58 5.11
N PRO A 74 16.48 0.01 3.90
CA PRO A 74 15.40 -0.16 2.95
C PRO A 74 14.30 -1.05 3.51
N TYR A 75 13.06 -0.79 3.10
CA TYR A 75 11.93 -1.66 3.39
C TYR A 75 12.02 -2.92 2.54
N GLY A 76 11.76 -4.08 3.13
CA GLY A 76 11.66 -5.35 2.40
C GLY A 76 10.23 -5.68 1.97
N LEU A 77 9.23 -4.95 2.48
CA LEU A 77 7.83 -5.10 2.12
C LEU A 77 7.07 -3.78 2.31
N VAL A 78 6.16 -3.49 1.38
CA VAL A 78 5.13 -2.46 1.52
C VAL A 78 3.76 -3.14 1.52
N VAL A 79 2.92 -2.77 2.48
CA VAL A 79 1.52 -3.18 2.55
C VAL A 79 0.66 -1.94 2.29
N SER A 80 -0.16 -1.96 1.24
CA SER A 80 -1.22 -0.97 1.08
C SER A 80 -2.46 -1.48 1.81
N ALA A 81 -2.93 -0.72 2.80
CA ALA A 81 -4.07 -1.10 3.63
C ALA A 81 -5.04 0.08 3.76
N GLY A 82 -6.33 -0.18 3.74
CA GLY A 82 -7.35 0.86 3.86
C GLY A 82 -8.74 0.29 3.63
N ILE A 83 -9.74 1.17 3.64
CA ILE A 83 -11.14 0.84 3.40
C ILE A 83 -11.45 1.04 1.92
N ALA A 84 -12.17 0.09 1.32
CA ALA A 84 -12.60 0.15 -0.07
C ALA A 84 -14.06 -0.30 -0.24
N GLY A 85 -14.66 0.05 -1.38
CA GLY A 85 -15.96 -0.49 -1.79
C GLY A 85 -15.83 -1.95 -2.26
N GLY A 86 -16.84 -2.76 -2.00
CA GLY A 86 -16.93 -4.15 -2.44
C GLY A 86 -18.06 -4.36 -3.44
N PHE A 87 -17.90 -5.36 -4.31
CA PHE A 87 -18.93 -5.77 -5.27
C PHE A 87 -19.70 -7.00 -4.73
N PRO A 88 -21.03 -6.94 -4.57
CA PRO A 88 -21.84 -8.11 -4.25
C PRO A 88 -21.86 -9.14 -5.39
N PRO A 89 -21.94 -10.45 -5.09
CA PRO A 89 -21.97 -11.05 -3.75
C PRO A 89 -20.57 -11.27 -3.15
N HIS A 90 -19.50 -10.87 -3.84
CA HIS A 90 -18.12 -11.29 -3.55
C HIS A 90 -17.47 -10.59 -2.35
N ALA A 91 -17.85 -9.35 -2.05
CA ALA A 91 -17.32 -8.59 -0.91
C ALA A 91 -18.45 -7.79 -0.23
N PRO A 92 -19.30 -8.44 0.60
CA PRO A 92 -20.27 -7.73 1.43
C PRO A 92 -19.58 -6.78 2.43
N LEU A 93 -20.34 -5.84 3.01
CA LEU A 93 -19.83 -4.91 4.03
C LEU A 93 -19.17 -5.68 5.19
N GLY A 94 -18.01 -5.18 5.64
CA GLY A 94 -17.23 -5.82 6.71
C GLY A 94 -16.31 -6.95 6.23
N SER A 95 -16.30 -7.28 4.94
CA SER A 95 -15.33 -8.23 4.38
C SER A 95 -13.91 -7.68 4.46
N LEU A 96 -12.95 -8.57 4.73
CA LEU A 96 -11.53 -8.32 4.54
C LEU A 96 -11.08 -8.98 3.23
N VAL A 97 -10.38 -8.23 2.38
CA VAL A 97 -9.89 -8.71 1.09
C VAL A 97 -8.37 -8.60 1.06
N VAL A 98 -7.72 -9.72 0.69
CA VAL A 98 -6.30 -9.74 0.37
C VAL A 98 -6.17 -9.81 -1.15
N ALA A 99 -5.64 -8.76 -1.76
CA ALA A 99 -5.52 -8.67 -3.21
C ALA A 99 -4.44 -9.63 -3.75
N ASP A 100 -4.82 -10.47 -4.72
CA ASP A 100 -3.92 -11.24 -5.57
C ASP A 100 -3.63 -10.54 -6.92
N GLU A 101 -4.41 -9.50 -7.22
CA GLU A 101 -4.28 -8.61 -8.36
C GLU A 101 -4.75 -7.19 -8.00
N ILE A 102 -4.04 -6.17 -8.45
CA ILE A 102 -4.38 -4.76 -8.28
C ILE A 102 -4.36 -4.10 -9.65
N THR A 103 -5.51 -3.59 -10.11
CA THR A 103 -5.65 -3.02 -11.45
C THR A 103 -6.16 -1.57 -11.41
N ALA A 104 -5.42 -0.65 -12.04
CA ALA A 104 -5.84 0.72 -12.31
C ALA A 104 -6.75 0.74 -13.55
N ALA A 105 -8.04 0.44 -13.33
CA ALA A 105 -9.01 0.23 -14.40
C ALA A 105 -9.39 1.50 -15.18
N ASP A 106 -9.13 2.68 -14.63
CA ASP A 106 -9.41 3.99 -15.21
C ASP A 106 -8.22 4.61 -15.94
N LEU A 107 -7.06 3.96 -15.89
CA LEU A 107 -5.83 4.49 -16.46
C LEU A 107 -5.72 4.11 -17.95
N GLY A 108 -6.21 4.99 -18.81
CA GLY A 108 -6.21 4.82 -20.26
C GLY A 108 -6.73 6.05 -21.01
N ALA A 109 -7.11 5.86 -22.27
CA ALA A 109 -7.74 6.88 -23.10
C ALA A 109 -8.96 6.30 -23.83
N GLU A 110 -10.02 7.11 -23.92
CA GLU A 110 -11.17 6.78 -24.77
C GLU A 110 -10.81 7.02 -26.24
N THR A 111 -11.07 6.03 -27.09
CA THR A 111 -10.84 6.09 -28.54
C THR A 111 -12.14 5.87 -29.31
N ALA A 112 -12.12 6.01 -30.63
CA ALA A 112 -13.27 5.69 -31.48
C ALA A 112 -13.71 4.21 -31.38
N ASP A 113 -12.78 3.31 -31.03
CA ASP A 113 -12.99 1.87 -30.93
C ASP A 113 -13.23 1.41 -29.47
N GLY A 114 -13.33 2.36 -28.52
CA GLY A 114 -13.53 2.12 -27.10
C GLY A 114 -12.34 2.51 -26.22
N PHE A 115 -12.41 2.15 -24.94
CA PHE A 115 -11.35 2.44 -23.96
C PHE A 115 -10.08 1.63 -24.23
N LEU A 116 -8.95 2.32 -24.31
CA LEU A 116 -7.63 1.72 -24.48
C LEU A 116 -6.79 1.96 -23.21
N PRO A 117 -6.38 0.90 -22.47
CA PRO A 117 -5.58 1.07 -21.26
C PRO A 117 -4.19 1.63 -21.59
N VAL A 118 -3.54 2.28 -20.62
CA VAL A 118 -2.21 2.89 -20.86
C VAL A 118 -1.16 1.89 -21.31
N THR A 119 -1.26 0.63 -20.92
CA THR A 119 -0.35 -0.43 -21.37
C THR A 119 -0.40 -0.62 -22.89
N ASP A 120 -1.61 -0.58 -23.48
CA ASP A 120 -1.80 -0.72 -24.93
C ASP A 120 -1.43 0.56 -25.69
N LEU A 121 -1.44 1.71 -25.01
CA LEU A 121 -0.86 2.96 -25.48
C LEU A 121 0.68 2.98 -25.43
N GLY A 122 1.32 1.92 -24.91
CA GLY A 122 2.77 1.80 -24.78
C GLY A 122 3.34 2.43 -23.50
N PHE A 123 2.51 2.71 -22.50
CA PHE A 123 2.92 3.29 -21.22
C PHE A 123 2.72 2.32 -20.05
N GLY A 124 3.78 2.12 -19.25
CA GLY A 124 3.69 1.54 -17.91
C GLY A 124 2.92 0.23 -17.80
N THR A 125 2.29 0.00 -16.65
CA THR A 125 1.53 -1.21 -16.33
C THR A 125 0.27 -0.81 -15.56
N VAL A 126 -0.88 -1.37 -15.95
CA VAL A 126 -2.15 -1.15 -15.24
C VAL A 126 -2.44 -2.21 -14.18
N THR A 127 -1.88 -3.41 -14.32
CA THR A 127 -2.13 -4.54 -13.42
C THR A 127 -0.86 -5.01 -12.71
N HIS A 128 -0.89 -5.02 -11.38
CA HIS A 128 0.17 -5.55 -10.54
C HIS A 128 -0.30 -6.80 -9.79
N ARG A 129 0.55 -7.84 -9.76
CA ARG A 129 0.28 -9.09 -9.04
C ARG A 129 1.25 -9.26 -7.87
N PRO A 130 0.79 -9.21 -6.61
CA PRO A 130 1.63 -9.54 -5.47
C PRO A 130 2.13 -11.00 -5.51
N PRO A 131 3.26 -11.33 -4.85
CA PRO A 131 3.76 -12.70 -4.83
C PRO A 131 2.72 -13.68 -4.26
N ALA A 132 2.33 -14.69 -5.03
CA ALA A 132 1.24 -15.60 -4.66
C ALA A 132 1.47 -16.32 -3.31
N ALA A 133 2.72 -16.61 -2.96
CA ALA A 133 3.04 -17.19 -1.65
C ALA A 133 2.75 -16.24 -0.49
N LEU A 134 3.02 -14.94 -0.66
CA LEU A 134 2.74 -13.93 0.36
C LEU A 134 1.23 -13.68 0.48
N VAL A 135 0.51 -13.66 -0.64
CA VAL A 135 -0.97 -13.57 -0.66
C VAL A 135 -1.58 -14.71 0.14
N ARG A 136 -1.18 -15.96 -0.13
CA ARG A 136 -1.68 -17.13 0.62
C ARG A 136 -1.38 -17.04 2.12
N ALA A 137 -0.16 -16.61 2.48
CA ALA A 137 0.22 -16.46 3.88
C ALA A 137 -0.59 -15.36 4.58
N ALA A 138 -0.78 -14.22 3.92
CA ALA A 138 -1.57 -13.10 4.44
C ALA A 138 -3.04 -13.48 4.60
N ALA A 139 -3.63 -14.15 3.60
CA ALA A 139 -5.00 -14.66 3.68
C ALA A 139 -5.16 -15.65 4.85
N ALA A 140 -4.26 -16.63 4.98
CA ALA A 140 -4.32 -17.59 6.08
C ALA A 140 -4.17 -16.93 7.47
N ALA A 141 -3.35 -15.88 7.59
CA ALA A 141 -3.20 -15.13 8.84
C ALA A 141 -4.42 -14.24 9.17
N ALA A 142 -5.23 -13.92 8.17
CA ALA A 142 -6.38 -13.04 8.30
C ALA A 142 -7.69 -13.79 8.64
N GLY A 143 -7.69 -15.13 8.58
CA GLY A 143 -8.86 -15.99 8.80
C GLY A 143 -9.62 -16.31 7.51
#